data_AF-A0A183URT7-F1
#
_entry.id   AF-A0A183URT7-F1
#
_cell.length_a   1.000
_cell.length_b   1.000
_cell.length_c   1.000
_cell.angle_alpha   90.00
_cell.angle_beta   90.00
_cell.angle_gamma   90.00
#
_symmetry.space_group_name_H-M   'P 1'
#
loop_
_entity.id
_entity.type
_entity.pdbx_description
1 polymer ?
#
loop_
_entity_poly.entity_id
_entity_poly.type
_entity_poly.pdbx_seq_one_letter_code
_entity_poly.pdbx_strand_id
1 'polypeptide(L)'
;MLINGFLVSEESFPVCGCTAVVCCRCSPEQKAQIVNLLRKYRAPQRVAAVGDGGNDVSMIQAAHAGIGIDAHEGKQASLAADFSITQFSHICRLLYSTVYTMLPVFSLVVDRDVTPSNALTYPELYKELGKGRSLSYKTFCIWVLISIYQGSVIMYGALLVFDSDFIHVVSISFTALIVTELIMVALTVHTWHWAMLLAEALSLSLYAGSLLILDQYFDRQFVTSWMFLTKTTAITAVSCLPLYVIKALRRRFSPPSYAKVN
;
A
#
# COMPACT_ATOMS: atom_id res chain seq x y z
N MET A 1 -16.25 -22.73 21.65
CA MET A 1 -17.22 -23.70 21.12
C MET A 1 -16.53 -24.48 20.00
N LEU A 2 -16.30 -25.79 20.18
CA LEU A 2 -15.74 -26.66 19.14
C LEU A 2 -16.90 -27.09 18.23
N ILE A 3 -16.95 -26.57 17.02
CA ILE A 3 -17.93 -27.01 16.02
C ILE A 3 -17.28 -28.15 15.23
N ASN A 4 -17.52 -29.39 15.69
CA ASN A 4 -17.10 -30.59 14.96
C ASN A 4 -18.18 -30.96 13.93
N GLY A 5 -17.87 -30.81 12.64
CA GLY A 5 -18.47 -31.60 11.56
C GLY A 5 -19.96 -31.38 11.23
N PHE A 6 -20.60 -30.30 11.67
CA PHE A 6 -22.00 -30.03 11.30
C PHE A 6 -22.11 -29.25 9.99
N LEU A 7 -22.99 -29.72 9.10
CA LEU A 7 -23.54 -28.96 7.97
C LEU A 7 -23.98 -27.59 8.49
N VAL A 8 -23.38 -26.53 7.95
CA VAL A 8 -23.61 -25.15 8.40
C VAL A 8 -24.99 -24.69 7.89
N SER A 9 -26.05 -25.15 8.54
CA SER A 9 -27.42 -24.65 8.40
C SER A 9 -27.64 -23.42 9.30
N GLU A 10 -28.74 -22.69 9.05
CA GLU A 10 -29.08 -21.36 9.61
C GLU A 10 -29.04 -21.20 11.15
N GLU A 11 -28.79 -22.27 11.92
CA GLU A 11 -28.69 -22.26 13.38
C GLU A 11 -27.34 -21.75 13.93
N SER A 12 -26.42 -21.27 13.10
CA SER A 12 -25.09 -20.75 13.51
C SER A 12 -25.12 -19.36 14.18
N PHE A 13 -26.29 -18.86 14.57
CA PHE A 13 -26.50 -17.58 15.24
C PHE A 13 -25.71 -17.37 16.56
N PRO A 14 -25.47 -18.39 17.43
CA PRO A 14 -24.76 -18.16 18.70
C PRO A 14 -23.26 -17.89 18.54
N VAL A 15 -22.69 -18.15 17.36
CA VAL A 15 -21.28 -17.85 17.05
C VAL A 15 -21.02 -16.33 16.99
N CYS A 16 -22.08 -15.54 16.75
CA CYS A 16 -21.97 -14.09 16.57
C CYS A 16 -21.65 -13.32 17.86
N GLY A 17 -21.83 -13.93 19.05
CA GLY A 17 -21.48 -13.30 20.33
C GLY A 17 -20.08 -13.63 20.85
N CYS A 18 -19.36 -14.58 20.24
CA CYS A 18 -18.05 -15.01 20.71
C CYS A 18 -16.91 -14.14 20.15
N THR A 19 -15.91 -13.86 20.98
CA THR A 19 -14.68 -13.17 20.57
C THR A 19 -13.76 -14.08 19.73
N ALA A 20 -13.74 -15.39 20.01
CA ALA A 20 -12.91 -16.36 19.32
C ALA A 20 -13.67 -17.66 19.07
N VAL A 21 -13.49 -18.22 17.88
CA VAL A 21 -14.16 -19.44 17.40
C VAL A 21 -13.12 -20.29 16.67
N VAL A 22 -13.10 -21.59 16.94
CA VAL A 22 -12.19 -22.54 16.29
C VAL A 22 -13.00 -23.60 15.57
N CYS A 23 -12.78 -23.72 14.28
CA CYS A 23 -13.39 -24.73 13.42
C CYS A 23 -12.33 -25.77 13.07
N CYS A 24 -12.64 -27.05 13.28
CA CYS A 24 -11.71 -28.16 13.08
C CYS A 24 -12.21 -29.08 11.97
N ARG A 25 -11.29 -29.70 11.23
CA ARG A 25 -11.57 -30.69 10.17
C ARG A 25 -12.57 -30.21 9.11
N CYS A 26 -12.47 -28.94 8.70
CA CYS A 26 -13.34 -28.36 7.68
C CYS A 26 -12.84 -28.68 6.26
N SER A 27 -13.77 -28.98 5.34
CA SER A 27 -13.47 -29.02 3.90
C SER A 27 -13.24 -27.60 3.34
N PRO A 28 -12.55 -27.46 2.18
CA PRO A 28 -12.37 -26.17 1.53
C PRO A 28 -13.70 -25.41 1.27
N GLU A 29 -14.77 -26.12 0.92
CA GLU A 29 -16.10 -25.54 0.69
C GLU A 29 -16.71 -25.04 2.00
N GLN A 30 -16.56 -25.79 3.09
CA GLN A 30 -17.07 -25.41 4.41
C GLN A 30 -16.38 -24.14 4.93
N LYS A 31 -15.07 -23.97 4.69
CA LYS A 31 -14.36 -22.74 5.04
C LYS A 31 -14.94 -21.52 4.31
N ALA A 32 -15.23 -21.64 3.01
CA ALA A 32 -15.84 -20.57 2.23
C ALA A 32 -17.29 -20.26 2.67
N GLN A 33 -18.08 -21.29 3.02
CA GLN A 33 -19.43 -21.11 3.57
C GLN A 33 -19.41 -20.31 4.88
N ILE A 34 -18.47 -20.59 5.78
CA ILE A 34 -18.30 -19.84 7.03
C ILE A 34 -18.04 -18.35 6.73
N VAL A 35 -17.14 -18.04 5.79
CA VAL A 35 -16.86 -16.65 5.39
C VAL A 35 -18.11 -15.96 4.84
N ASN A 36 -18.86 -16.63 3.95
CA ASN A 36 -20.11 -16.06 3.39
C ASN A 36 -21.18 -15.80 4.46
N LEU A 37 -21.30 -16.68 5.45
CA LEU A 37 -22.20 -16.47 6.58
C LEU A 37 -21.75 -15.29 7.44
N LEU A 38 -20.45 -15.16 7.74
CA LEU A 38 -19.92 -13.99 8.44
C LEU A 38 -20.23 -12.70 7.66
N ARG A 39 -20.02 -12.69 6.34
CA ARG A 39 -20.34 -11.52 5.50
C ARG A 39 -21.84 -11.15 5.54
N LYS A 40 -22.73 -12.14 5.56
CA LYS A 40 -24.19 -11.94 5.58
C LYS A 40 -24.69 -11.45 6.95
N TYR A 41 -24.21 -12.04 8.04
CA TYR A 41 -24.77 -11.83 9.39
C TYR A 41 -23.98 -10.85 10.27
N ARG A 42 -22.73 -10.50 9.94
CA ARG A 42 -21.92 -9.49 10.66
C ARG A 42 -21.86 -8.14 9.93
N ALA A 43 -22.67 -7.91 8.90
CA ALA A 43 -22.76 -6.60 8.26
C ALA A 43 -23.07 -5.50 9.31
N PRO A 44 -22.35 -4.37 9.32
CA PRO A 44 -21.48 -3.83 8.27
C PRO A 44 -19.99 -4.23 8.35
N GLN A 45 -19.60 -5.17 9.22
CA GLN A 45 -18.20 -5.54 9.41
C GLN A 45 -17.60 -6.20 8.15
N ARG A 46 -16.34 -5.89 7.86
CA ARG A 46 -15.56 -6.52 6.79
C ARG A 46 -14.88 -7.77 7.33
N VAL A 47 -14.73 -8.76 6.45
CA VAL A 47 -14.20 -10.08 6.77
C VAL A 47 -12.94 -10.25 5.96
N ALA A 48 -11.82 -10.47 6.64
CA ALA A 48 -10.55 -10.81 6.01
C ALA A 48 -10.26 -12.31 6.22
N ALA A 49 -9.72 -12.97 5.20
CA ALA A 49 -9.33 -14.38 5.26
C ALA A 49 -7.85 -14.51 4.93
N VAL A 50 -7.14 -15.32 5.73
CA VAL A 50 -5.72 -15.59 5.56
C VAL A 50 -5.54 -17.09 5.34
N GLY A 51 -4.71 -17.48 4.38
CA GLY A 51 -4.37 -18.89 4.14
C GLY A 51 -3.09 -19.05 3.34
N ASP A 52 -2.53 -20.25 3.35
CA ASP A 52 -1.21 -20.56 2.78
C ASP A 52 -1.28 -21.64 1.68
N GLY A 53 -2.29 -22.50 1.72
CA GLY A 53 -2.45 -23.63 0.79
C GLY A 53 -3.63 -23.52 -0.18
N GLY A 54 -3.67 -24.44 -1.15
CA GLY A 54 -4.78 -24.56 -2.11
C GLY A 54 -6.15 -24.77 -1.46
N ASN A 55 -6.18 -25.39 -0.27
CA ASN A 55 -7.40 -25.63 0.51
C ASN A 55 -8.03 -24.35 1.07
N ASP A 56 -7.31 -23.22 1.05
CA ASP A 56 -7.79 -21.94 1.55
C ASP A 56 -8.22 -20.99 0.42
N VAL A 57 -8.00 -21.35 -0.85
CA VAL A 57 -8.31 -20.49 -2.01
C VAL A 57 -9.78 -20.08 -2.04
N SER A 58 -10.69 -21.03 -1.85
CA SER A 58 -12.14 -20.77 -1.81
C SER A 58 -12.54 -19.85 -0.65
N MET A 59 -11.89 -19.98 0.51
CA MET A 59 -12.11 -19.14 1.68
C MET A 59 -11.60 -17.71 1.46
N ILE A 60 -10.40 -17.58 0.90
CA ILE A 60 -9.74 -16.32 0.56
C ILE A 60 -10.58 -15.54 -0.44
N GLN A 61 -11.02 -16.17 -1.53
CA GLN A 61 -11.83 -15.54 -2.58
C GLN A 61 -13.25 -15.16 -2.12
N ALA A 62 -13.79 -15.86 -1.12
CA ALA A 62 -15.09 -15.53 -0.56
C ALA A 62 -15.05 -14.31 0.37
N ALA A 63 -13.87 -13.90 0.87
CA ALA A 63 -13.71 -12.81 1.82
C ALA A 63 -13.82 -11.43 1.16
N HIS A 64 -13.91 -10.38 1.97
CA HIS A 64 -13.81 -9.00 1.47
C HIS A 64 -12.36 -8.59 1.17
N ALA A 65 -11.41 -9.20 1.88
CA ALA A 65 -9.98 -9.05 1.67
C ALA A 65 -9.31 -10.41 1.90
N GLY A 66 -8.69 -10.95 0.87
CA GLY A 66 -7.94 -12.19 0.90
C GLY A 66 -6.44 -11.96 1.07
N ILE A 67 -5.81 -12.68 2.00
CA ILE A 67 -4.36 -12.61 2.25
C ILE A 67 -3.77 -14.01 2.08
N GLY A 68 -2.88 -14.16 1.11
CA GLY A 68 -2.15 -15.40 0.84
C GLY A 68 -0.79 -15.38 1.51
N ILE A 69 -0.41 -16.48 2.15
CA ILE A 69 0.95 -16.69 2.67
C ILE A 69 1.72 -17.56 1.68
N ASP A 70 2.91 -17.12 1.29
CA ASP A 70 3.81 -17.89 0.41
C ASP A 70 4.33 -19.13 1.15
N ALA A 71 3.75 -20.29 0.86
CA ALA A 71 4.22 -21.58 1.36
C ALA A 71 5.33 -22.15 0.46
N HIS A 72 6.27 -22.89 1.07
CA HIS A 72 7.34 -23.58 0.34
C HIS A 72 6.81 -24.66 -0.61
N GLU A 73 5.67 -25.27 -0.29
CA GLU A 73 5.07 -26.36 -1.05
C GLU A 73 4.25 -25.89 -2.26
N GLY A 74 3.86 -24.62 -2.32
CA GLY A 74 3.12 -24.05 -3.44
C GLY A 74 2.56 -22.66 -3.17
N LYS A 75 2.37 -21.86 -4.23
CA LYS A 75 1.87 -20.47 -4.17
C LYS A 75 0.39 -20.32 -4.48
N GLN A 76 -0.40 -21.38 -4.32
CA GLN A 76 -1.81 -21.41 -4.73
C GLN A 76 -2.64 -20.35 -4.00
N ALA A 77 -2.45 -20.20 -2.68
CA ALA A 77 -3.14 -19.18 -1.89
C ALA A 77 -2.68 -17.76 -2.28
N SER A 78 -1.37 -17.52 -2.37
CA SER A 78 -0.80 -16.22 -2.78
C SER A 78 -1.26 -15.74 -4.16
N LEU A 79 -1.39 -16.65 -5.13
CA LEU A 79 -1.85 -16.31 -6.48
C LEU A 79 -3.33 -15.99 -6.55
N ALA A 80 -4.13 -16.51 -5.61
CA ALA A 80 -5.58 -16.31 -5.56
C ALA A 80 -6.02 -15.20 -4.59
N ALA A 81 -5.10 -14.65 -3.80
CA ALA A 81 -5.36 -13.63 -2.79
C ALA A 81 -5.19 -12.20 -3.32
N ASP A 82 -5.81 -11.23 -2.65
CA ASP A 82 -5.64 -9.80 -2.95
C ASP A 82 -4.24 -9.30 -2.54
N PHE A 83 -3.74 -9.81 -1.42
CA PHE A 83 -2.40 -9.50 -0.89
C PHE A 83 -1.61 -10.78 -0.65
N SER A 84 -0.31 -10.76 -0.92
CA SER A 84 0.60 -11.87 -0.62
C SER A 84 1.67 -11.45 0.37
N ILE A 85 1.91 -12.28 1.39
CA ILE A 85 2.94 -12.09 2.41
C ILE A 85 3.76 -13.37 2.59
N THR A 86 4.98 -13.25 3.07
CA THR A 86 5.85 -14.42 3.29
C THR A 86 5.64 -15.11 4.64
N GLN A 87 5.13 -14.38 5.63
CA GLN A 87 4.93 -14.88 7.00
C GLN A 87 3.70 -14.23 7.62
N PHE A 88 2.99 -14.95 8.49
CA PHE A 88 1.80 -14.43 9.18
C PHE A 88 2.10 -13.17 10.02
N SER A 89 3.29 -13.08 10.61
CA SER A 89 3.76 -11.89 11.36
C SER A 89 3.79 -10.62 10.51
N HIS A 90 3.89 -10.73 9.18
CA HIS A 90 3.93 -9.59 8.28
C HIS A 90 2.56 -8.94 8.03
N ILE A 91 1.45 -9.54 8.48
CA ILE A 91 0.11 -8.93 8.36
C ILE A 91 0.06 -7.56 9.02
N CYS A 92 0.63 -7.42 10.22
CA CYS A 92 0.68 -6.14 10.92
C CYS A 92 1.40 -5.09 10.08
N ARG A 93 2.56 -5.44 9.50
CA ARG A 93 3.32 -4.53 8.64
C ARG A 93 2.53 -4.13 7.38
N LEU A 94 1.83 -5.06 6.74
CA LEU A 94 0.97 -4.78 5.58
C LEU A 94 -0.12 -3.77 5.93
N LEU A 95 -0.82 -3.97 7.05
CA LEU A 95 -1.89 -3.09 7.50
C LEU A 95 -1.36 -1.70 7.86
N TYR A 96 -0.24 -1.63 8.59
CA TYR A 96 0.40 -0.36 8.93
C TYR A 96 0.85 0.40 7.69
N SER A 97 1.52 -0.26 6.75
CA SER A 97 1.91 0.36 5.48
C SER A 97 0.70 0.95 4.77
N THR A 98 -0.39 0.20 4.67
CA THR A 98 -1.63 0.66 4.04
C THR A 98 -2.18 1.93 4.70
N VAL A 99 -2.17 1.98 6.03
CA VAL A 99 -2.65 3.16 6.77
C VAL A 99 -1.76 4.38 6.51
N TYR A 100 -0.44 4.20 6.43
CA TYR A 100 0.49 5.32 6.19
C TYR A 100 0.40 5.87 4.78
N THR A 101 0.03 5.05 3.80
CA THR A 101 0.13 5.41 2.38
C THR A 101 -1.22 5.74 1.74
N MET A 102 -2.34 5.34 2.33
CA MET A 102 -3.65 5.65 1.77
C MET A 102 -4.07 7.11 1.94
N LEU A 103 -3.77 7.75 3.08
CA LEU A 103 -4.20 9.14 3.32
C LEU A 103 -3.66 10.13 2.27
N PRO A 104 -2.36 10.12 1.91
CA PRO A 104 -1.83 11.01 0.88
C PRO A 104 -2.42 10.70 -0.50
N VAL A 105 -2.62 9.42 -0.84
CA VAL A 105 -3.22 9.02 -2.12
C VAL A 105 -4.66 9.51 -2.26
N PHE A 106 -5.49 9.37 -1.23
CA PHE A 106 -6.86 9.91 -1.27
C PHE A 106 -6.90 11.43 -1.33
N SER A 107 -5.88 12.11 -0.77
CA SER A 107 -5.79 13.55 -0.83
C SER A 107 -5.63 14.08 -2.27
N LEU A 108 -5.02 13.29 -3.17
CA LEU A 108 -4.90 13.61 -4.60
C LEU A 108 -6.24 13.69 -5.32
N VAL A 109 -7.31 13.06 -4.80
CA VAL A 109 -8.67 13.17 -5.37
C VAL A 109 -9.19 14.61 -5.31
N VAL A 110 -8.69 15.41 -4.37
CA VAL A 110 -9.07 16.81 -4.19
C VAL A 110 -8.22 17.75 -5.06
N ASP A 111 -7.11 17.27 -5.63
CA ASP A 111 -6.25 18.08 -6.49
C ASP A 111 -6.95 18.43 -7.81
N ARG A 112 -6.75 19.67 -8.28
CA ARG A 112 -7.34 20.18 -9.50
C ARG A 112 -6.27 20.87 -10.33
N ASP A 113 -6.06 20.38 -11.55
CA ASP A 113 -5.07 20.96 -12.47
C ASP A 113 -5.44 22.37 -12.95
N VAL A 114 -6.75 22.66 -13.07
CA VAL A 114 -7.29 23.92 -13.64
C VAL A 114 -8.55 24.34 -12.87
N THR A 115 -8.75 25.66 -12.71
CA THR A 115 -9.97 26.20 -12.08
C THR A 115 -11.21 26.01 -12.97
N PRO A 116 -12.42 25.91 -12.40
CA PRO A 116 -13.65 25.73 -13.19
C PRO A 116 -13.88 26.84 -14.23
N SER A 117 -13.54 28.09 -13.88
CA SER A 117 -13.66 29.23 -14.79
C SER A 117 -12.73 29.08 -16.00
N ASN A 118 -11.45 28.76 -15.78
CA ASN A 118 -10.47 28.59 -16.86
C ASN A 118 -10.80 27.37 -17.75
N ALA A 119 -11.34 26.30 -17.16
CA ALA A 119 -11.77 25.11 -17.92
C ALA A 119 -12.90 25.42 -18.91
N LEU A 120 -13.81 26.35 -18.57
CA LEU A 120 -14.90 26.79 -19.45
C LEU A 120 -14.41 27.79 -20.50
N THR A 121 -13.49 28.69 -20.13
CA THR A 121 -12.89 29.67 -21.06
C THR A 121 -12.06 29.00 -22.15
N TYR A 122 -11.36 27.91 -21.82
CA TYR A 122 -10.45 27.22 -22.74
C TYR A 122 -10.86 25.75 -22.97
N PRO A 123 -11.91 25.49 -23.78
CA PRO A 123 -12.43 24.14 -24.03
C PRO A 123 -11.44 23.21 -24.77
N GLU A 124 -10.37 23.77 -25.32
CA GLU A 124 -9.28 23.02 -25.94
C GLU A 124 -8.52 22.12 -24.96
N LEU A 125 -8.41 22.49 -23.67
CA LEU A 125 -7.81 21.65 -22.64
C LEU A 125 -8.58 20.33 -22.48
N TYR A 126 -9.91 20.40 -22.58
CA TYR A 126 -10.75 19.21 -22.54
C TYR A 126 -10.53 18.29 -23.75
N LYS A 127 -10.36 18.88 -24.94
CA LYS A 127 -10.07 18.11 -26.16
C LYS A 127 -8.72 17.38 -26.09
N GLU A 128 -7.75 17.87 -25.33
CA GLU A 128 -6.48 17.18 -25.13
C GLU A 128 -6.60 15.93 -24.25
N LEU A 129 -7.46 15.96 -23.23
CA LEU A 129 -7.75 14.80 -22.37
C LEU A 129 -8.38 13.66 -23.18
N GLY A 130 -9.30 13.99 -24.10
CA GLY A 130 -9.95 13.01 -24.99
C GLY A 130 -9.00 12.28 -25.95
N LYS A 131 -7.76 12.76 -26.15
CA LYS A 131 -6.75 12.11 -27.01
C LYS A 131 -6.05 10.93 -26.32
N GLY A 132 -6.36 10.63 -25.06
CA GLY A 132 -5.81 9.47 -24.34
C GLY A 132 -4.30 9.50 -24.11
N ARG A 133 -3.63 10.65 -24.29
CA ARG A 133 -2.16 10.76 -24.17
C ARG A 133 -1.67 10.56 -22.73
N SER A 134 -2.50 10.89 -21.73
CA SER A 134 -2.15 10.73 -20.32
C SER A 134 -2.20 9.27 -19.88
N LEU A 135 -3.24 8.54 -20.27
CA LEU A 135 -3.48 7.11 -19.98
C LEU A 135 -3.11 6.21 -21.17
N SER A 136 -1.87 6.37 -21.66
CA SER A 136 -1.32 5.54 -22.73
C SER A 136 -0.44 4.42 -22.17
N TYR A 137 -0.35 3.28 -22.88
CA TYR A 137 0.61 2.22 -22.60
C TYR A 137 2.05 2.73 -22.45
N LYS A 138 2.42 3.79 -23.20
CA LYS A 138 3.73 4.42 -23.04
C LYS A 138 3.92 5.02 -21.66
N THR A 139 2.95 5.77 -21.17
CA THR A 139 2.99 6.40 -19.85
C THR A 139 3.00 5.34 -18.76
N PHE A 140 2.16 4.31 -18.89
CA PHE A 140 2.17 3.14 -18.01
C PHE A 140 3.54 2.47 -17.92
N CYS A 141 4.15 2.13 -19.07
CA CYS A 141 5.48 1.50 -19.08
C CYS A 141 6.56 2.38 -18.46
N ILE A 142 6.50 3.71 -18.65
CA ILE A 142 7.42 4.65 -17.99
C ILE A 142 7.25 4.58 -16.46
N TRP A 143 6.02 4.59 -15.96
CA TRP A 143 5.77 4.46 -14.52
C TRP A 143 6.25 3.12 -13.96
N VAL A 144 6.04 2.02 -14.68
CA VAL A 144 6.58 0.70 -14.28
C VAL A 144 8.11 0.71 -14.18
N LEU A 145 8.80 1.32 -15.16
CA LEU A 145 10.27 1.44 -15.11
C LEU A 145 10.74 2.32 -13.95
N ILE A 146 10.01 3.40 -13.64
CA ILE A 146 10.29 4.24 -12.47
C ILE A 146 10.14 3.42 -11.18
N SER A 147 9.08 2.63 -11.03
CA SER A 147 8.86 1.78 -9.86
C SER A 147 9.94 0.71 -9.71
N ILE A 148 10.37 0.07 -10.81
CA ILE A 148 11.48 -0.90 -10.80
C ILE A 148 12.77 -0.21 -10.36
N TYR A 149 13.06 0.98 -10.89
CA TYR A 149 14.25 1.76 -10.51
C TYR A 149 14.23 2.12 -9.02
N GLN A 150 13.15 2.73 -8.52
CA GLN A 150 13.04 3.13 -7.12
C GLN A 150 13.11 1.94 -6.17
N GLY A 151 12.38 0.86 -6.47
CA GLY A 151 12.42 -0.37 -5.68
C GLY A 151 13.81 -1.00 -5.64
N SER A 152 14.51 -1.03 -6.78
CA SER A 152 15.88 -1.55 -6.86
C SER A 152 16.85 -0.68 -6.07
N VAL A 153 16.82 0.64 -6.22
CA VAL A 153 17.71 1.57 -5.49
C VAL A 153 17.49 1.46 -3.98
N ILE A 154 16.24 1.38 -3.52
CA ILE A 154 15.94 1.24 -2.10
C ILE A 154 16.44 -0.11 -1.57
N MET A 155 16.16 -1.21 -2.27
CA MET A 155 16.53 -2.55 -1.81
C MET A 155 18.04 -2.79 -1.86
N TYR A 156 18.67 -2.60 -3.03
CA TYR A 156 20.11 -2.76 -3.18
C TYR A 156 20.88 -1.73 -2.36
N GLY A 157 20.38 -0.49 -2.27
CA GLY A 157 20.97 0.54 -1.42
C GLY A 157 20.94 0.14 0.06
N ALA A 158 19.83 -0.42 0.55
CA ALA A 158 19.74 -0.89 1.93
C ALA A 158 20.69 -2.07 2.21
N LEU A 159 20.85 -3.00 1.26
CA LEU A 159 21.77 -4.14 1.38
C LEU A 159 23.24 -3.74 1.29
N LEU A 160 23.62 -2.84 0.39
CA LEU A 160 25.03 -2.42 0.22
C LEU A 160 25.52 -1.54 1.37
N VAL A 161 24.61 -0.80 2.00
CA VAL A 161 24.96 0.15 3.06
C VAL A 161 25.05 -0.53 4.43
N PHE A 162 24.55 -1.77 4.58
CA PHE A 162 24.50 -2.50 5.86
C PHE A 162 24.77 -4.00 5.71
N ASP A 163 25.79 -4.48 6.43
CA ASP A 163 26.24 -5.89 6.39
C ASP A 163 25.90 -6.72 7.65
N SER A 164 25.23 -6.14 8.65
CA SER A 164 25.25 -6.74 10.00
C SER A 164 23.92 -7.30 10.51
N ASP A 165 22.78 -6.64 10.26
CA ASP A 165 21.49 -6.99 10.89
C ASP A 165 20.28 -6.84 9.96
N PHE A 166 19.50 -7.91 9.81
CA PHE A 166 18.29 -7.94 8.98
C PHE A 166 17.25 -6.90 9.40
N ILE A 167 17.05 -6.70 10.71
CA ILE A 167 16.07 -5.75 11.24
C ILE A 167 16.42 -4.31 10.84
N HIS A 168 17.71 -3.96 10.78
CA HIS A 168 18.16 -2.63 10.37
C HIS A 168 17.93 -2.40 8.87
N VAL A 169 18.23 -3.39 8.03
CA VAL A 169 17.96 -3.34 6.57
C VAL A 169 16.47 -3.13 6.31
N VAL A 170 15.63 -3.90 6.99
CA VAL A 170 14.17 -3.80 6.88
C VAL A 170 13.66 -2.44 7.36
N SER A 171 14.21 -1.93 8.46
CA SER A 171 13.83 -0.61 8.99
C SER A 171 14.11 0.48 7.97
N ILE A 172 15.34 0.56 7.46
CA ILE A 172 15.76 1.59 6.50
C ILE A 172 15.00 1.49 5.19
N SER A 173 14.90 0.29 4.61
CA SER A 173 14.21 0.09 3.34
C SER A 173 12.73 0.48 3.45
N PHE A 174 12.07 0.14 4.56
CA PHE A 174 10.69 0.54 4.82
C PHE A 174 10.55 2.04 5.01
N THR A 175 11.44 2.69 5.78
CA THR A 175 11.45 4.15 5.95
C THR A 175 11.68 4.87 4.62
N ALA A 176 12.68 4.43 3.85
CA ALA A 176 12.99 5.01 2.55
C ALA A 176 11.84 4.86 1.57
N LEU A 177 11.11 3.73 1.60
CA LEU A 177 9.92 3.50 0.78
C LEU A 177 8.80 4.49 1.13
N ILE A 178 8.43 4.61 2.41
CA ILE A 178 7.35 5.52 2.84
C ILE A 178 7.72 6.98 2.54
N VAL A 179 8.95 7.40 2.83
CA VAL A 179 9.40 8.78 2.57
C VAL A 179 9.46 9.05 1.05
N THR A 180 9.92 8.09 0.25
CA THR A 180 9.91 8.18 -1.23
C THR A 180 8.49 8.40 -1.73
N GLU A 181 7.52 7.64 -1.23
CA GLU A 181 6.12 7.79 -1.62
C GLU A 181 5.57 9.17 -1.26
N LEU A 182 5.77 9.63 -0.03
CA LEU A 182 5.32 10.96 0.41
C LEU A 182 5.93 12.08 -0.45
N ILE A 183 7.22 11.98 -0.78
CA ILE A 183 7.88 12.93 -1.68
C ILE A 183 7.27 12.86 -3.09
N MET A 184 7.03 11.65 -3.61
CA MET A 184 6.45 11.49 -4.94
C MET A 184 5.03 12.06 -5.04
N VAL A 185 4.23 11.92 -3.97
CA VAL A 185 2.91 12.55 -3.85
C VAL A 185 3.06 14.07 -3.82
N ALA A 186 3.88 14.61 -2.92
CA ALA A 186 4.12 16.06 -2.80
C ALA A 186 4.61 16.70 -4.11
N LEU A 187 5.43 15.99 -4.88
CA LEU A 187 5.92 16.44 -6.19
C LEU A 187 4.87 16.35 -7.30
N THR A 188 3.81 15.58 -7.11
CA THR A 188 2.73 15.36 -8.08
C THR A 188 1.59 16.34 -7.90
N VAL A 189 1.34 16.79 -6.66
CA VAL A 189 0.35 17.82 -6.35
C VAL A 189 0.59 19.10 -7.15
N HIS A 190 -0.47 19.59 -7.79
CA HIS A 190 -0.45 20.85 -8.53
C HIS A 190 -0.89 22.04 -7.68
N THR A 191 -1.95 21.88 -6.88
CA THR A 191 -2.49 22.95 -6.03
C THR A 191 -2.42 22.58 -4.56
N TRP A 192 -1.74 23.34 -3.71
CA TRP A 192 -1.63 22.99 -2.29
C TRP A 192 -2.91 23.37 -1.54
N HIS A 193 -3.67 22.36 -1.09
CA HIS A 193 -4.81 22.52 -0.20
C HIS A 193 -4.44 22.11 1.23
N TRP A 194 -5.03 22.75 2.23
CA TRP A 194 -4.74 22.49 3.65
C TRP A 194 -4.96 21.01 4.03
N ALA A 195 -5.97 20.37 3.42
CA ALA A 195 -6.29 18.96 3.66
C ALA A 195 -5.20 18.01 3.14
N MET A 196 -4.49 18.35 2.06
CA MET A 196 -3.38 17.55 1.53
C MET A 196 -2.15 17.68 2.43
N LEU A 197 -1.83 18.89 2.87
CA LEU A 197 -0.77 19.12 3.87
C LEU A 197 -1.05 18.34 5.15
N LEU A 198 -2.30 18.35 5.62
CA LEU A 198 -2.70 17.57 6.80
C LEU A 198 -2.57 16.06 6.56
N ALA A 199 -2.98 15.55 5.39
CA ALA A 199 -2.87 14.13 5.05
C ALA A 199 -1.42 13.65 5.00
N GLU A 200 -0.52 14.42 4.37
CA GLU A 200 0.92 14.12 4.35
C GLU A 200 1.53 14.18 5.75
N ALA A 201 1.26 15.25 6.51
CA ALA A 201 1.78 15.43 7.86
C ALA A 201 1.28 14.34 8.83
N LEU A 202 -0.01 13.97 8.76
CA LEU A 202 -0.60 12.92 9.59
C LEU A 202 0.04 11.57 9.26
N SER A 203 0.25 11.26 7.99
CA SER A 203 0.89 10.02 7.54
C SER A 203 2.31 9.90 8.04
N LEU A 204 3.10 10.97 7.90
CA LEU A 204 4.47 11.03 8.40
C LEU A 204 4.51 10.91 9.93
N SER A 205 3.58 11.57 10.63
CA SER A 205 3.50 11.54 12.10
C SER A 205 3.10 10.16 12.63
N LEU A 206 2.12 9.50 12.01
CA LEU A 206 1.71 8.14 12.35
C LEU A 206 2.86 7.15 12.16
N TYR A 207 3.63 7.32 11.08
CA TYR A 207 4.81 6.50 10.83
C TYR A 207 5.95 6.79 11.82
N ALA A 208 6.24 8.06 12.11
CA ALA A 208 7.24 8.43 13.11
C ALA A 208 6.88 7.91 14.51
N GLY A 209 5.59 7.95 14.87
CA GLY A 209 5.10 7.35 16.11
C GLY A 209 5.26 5.83 16.12
N SER A 210 5.02 5.15 15.00
CA SER A 210 5.15 3.69 14.93
C SER A 210 6.59 3.21 15.05
N LEU A 211 7.55 3.98 14.52
CA LEU A 211 8.98 3.77 14.71
C LEU A 211 9.41 3.79 16.19
N LEU A 212 8.71 4.55 17.03
CA LEU A 212 8.99 4.65 18.47
C LEU A 212 8.19 3.63 19.30
N ILE A 213 6.99 3.23 18.87
CA ILE A 213 6.12 2.37 19.66
C ILE A 213 6.41 0.87 19.41
N LEU A 214 6.77 0.48 18.18
CA LEU A 214 6.89 -0.92 17.77
C LEU A 214 8.31 -1.50 17.92
N ASP A 215 8.74 -1.71 19.15
CA ASP A 215 10.09 -2.25 19.49
C ASP A 215 10.34 -3.65 18.98
N GLN A 216 9.25 -4.39 18.75
CA GLN A 216 9.31 -5.75 18.21
C GLN A 216 9.72 -5.79 16.74
N TYR A 217 9.56 -4.67 16.02
CA TYR A 217 9.85 -4.59 14.58
C TYR A 217 10.96 -3.59 14.25
N PHE A 218 11.14 -2.56 15.06
CA PHE A 218 12.11 -1.50 14.87
C PHE A 218 12.99 -1.37 16.11
N ASP A 219 14.30 -1.36 15.90
CA ASP A 219 15.26 -1.09 16.97
C ASP A 219 15.25 0.42 17.28
N ARG A 220 14.67 0.81 18.42
CA ARG A 220 14.57 2.21 18.87
C ARG A 220 15.92 2.93 18.90
N GLN A 221 16.96 2.26 19.38
CA GLN A 221 18.28 2.87 19.53
C GLN A 221 18.91 3.13 18.15
N PHE A 222 18.68 2.22 17.22
CA PHE A 222 19.10 2.38 15.84
C PHE A 222 18.32 3.48 15.11
N VAL A 223 16.98 3.48 15.19
CA VAL A 223 16.14 4.43 14.46
C VAL A 223 16.34 5.87 14.90
N THR A 224 16.66 6.10 16.17
CA THR A 224 16.98 7.44 16.70
C THR A 224 18.42 7.87 16.41
N SER A 225 19.24 7.00 15.84
CA SER A 225 20.63 7.31 15.53
C SER A 225 20.76 8.24 14.33
N TRP A 226 21.81 9.07 14.34
CA TRP A 226 22.21 9.87 13.17
C TRP A 226 22.60 9.02 11.97
N MET A 227 23.06 7.79 12.20
CA MET A 227 23.41 6.87 11.13
C MET A 227 22.15 6.45 10.36
N PHE A 228 21.08 6.08 11.06
CA PHE A 228 19.82 5.75 10.42
C PHE A 228 19.28 6.90 9.57
N LEU A 229 19.28 8.12 10.11
CA LEU A 229 18.78 9.29 9.39
C LEU A 229 19.62 9.59 8.13
N THR A 230 20.94 9.64 8.25
CA THR A 230 21.83 9.96 7.12
C THR A 230 21.80 8.90 6.02
N LYS A 231 21.75 7.61 6.37
CA LYS A 231 21.66 6.53 5.39
C LYS A 231 20.30 6.49 4.70
N THR A 232 19.21 6.60 5.46
CA THR A 232 17.85 6.62 4.90
C THR A 232 17.65 7.81 3.98
N THR A 233 18.10 9.00 4.38
CA THR A 233 18.04 10.20 3.54
C THR A 233 18.88 10.07 2.28
N ALA A 234 20.08 9.48 2.36
CA ALA A 234 20.91 9.22 1.18
C ALA A 234 20.21 8.28 0.18
N ILE A 235 19.68 7.14 0.64
CA ILE A 235 18.97 6.17 -0.22
C ILE A 235 17.73 6.83 -0.86
N THR A 236 16.95 7.56 -0.06
CA THR A 236 15.75 8.25 -0.53
C THR A 236 16.11 9.34 -1.54
N ALA A 237 17.20 10.08 -1.33
CA ALA A 237 17.68 11.08 -2.28
C ALA A 237 18.08 10.43 -3.62
N VAL A 238 18.83 9.32 -3.62
CA VAL A 238 19.21 8.62 -4.85
C VAL A 238 17.99 8.04 -5.58
N SER A 239 16.97 7.60 -4.84
CA SER A 239 15.70 7.11 -5.41
C SER A 239 14.87 8.23 -6.06
N CYS A 240 14.72 9.39 -5.41
CA CYS A 240 13.81 10.45 -5.85
C CYS A 240 14.45 11.53 -6.74
N LEU A 241 15.70 11.90 -6.48
CA LEU A 241 16.33 13.09 -7.07
C LEU A 241 16.46 13.00 -8.60
N PRO A 242 16.86 11.87 -9.20
CA PRO A 242 16.91 11.75 -10.66
C PRO A 242 15.53 11.95 -11.31
N LEU A 243 14.48 11.43 -10.69
CA LEU A 243 13.10 11.56 -11.18
C LEU A 243 12.62 13.01 -11.10
N TYR A 244 12.92 13.69 -9.99
CA TYR A 244 12.65 15.11 -9.84
C TYR A 244 13.36 15.94 -10.90
N VAL A 245 14.66 15.70 -11.11
CA VAL A 245 15.45 16.40 -12.14
C VAL A 245 14.87 16.17 -13.53
N ILE A 246 14.55 14.93 -13.90
CA ILE A 246 13.91 14.61 -15.18
C ILE A 246 12.56 15.33 -15.33
N LYS A 247 11.73 15.34 -14.28
CA LYS A 247 10.43 16.03 -14.29
C LYS A 247 10.58 17.54 -14.42
N ALA A 248 11.53 18.14 -13.70
CA ALA A 248 11.83 19.57 -13.75
C ALA A 248 12.37 19.98 -15.14
N LEU A 249 13.29 19.20 -15.71
CA LEU A 249 13.80 19.41 -17.06
C LEU A 249 12.68 19.31 -18.10
N ARG A 250 11.82 18.28 -18.01
CA ARG A 250 10.67 18.13 -18.92
C ARG A 250 9.71 19.31 -18.83
N ARG A 251 9.38 19.77 -17.61
CA ARG A 251 8.51 20.95 -17.41
C ARG A 251 9.14 22.22 -17.98
N ARG A 252 10.47 22.38 -17.89
CA ARG A 252 11.20 23.54 -18.42
C ARG A 252 11.27 23.56 -19.95
N PHE A 253 11.52 22.41 -20.59
CA PHE A 253 11.68 22.33 -22.06
C PHE A 253 10.37 22.06 -22.81
N SER A 254 9.35 21.50 -22.17
CA SER A 254 8.07 21.17 -22.79
C SER A 254 6.95 21.32 -21.78
N PRO A 255 6.57 22.58 -21.42
CA PRO A 255 5.53 22.83 -20.44
C PRO A 255 4.17 22.31 -20.95
N PRO A 256 3.37 21.67 -20.08
CA PRO A 256 2.06 21.16 -20.45
C PRO A 256 1.10 22.32 -20.77
N SER A 257 0.09 22.08 -21.62
CA SER A 257 -0.83 23.11 -22.12
C SER A 257 -1.57 23.82 -20.98
N TYR A 258 -1.95 23.10 -19.92
CA TYR A 258 -2.61 23.69 -18.74
C TYR A 258 -1.71 24.65 -17.95
N ALA A 259 -0.39 24.48 -18.00
CA ALA A 259 0.55 25.37 -17.30
C ALA A 259 0.74 26.71 -18.03
N LYS A 260 0.16 26.88 -19.22
CA LYS A 260 0.20 28.14 -19.99
C LYS A 260 -1.00 29.05 -19.72
N VAL A 261 -2.04 28.52 -19.06
CA VAL A 261 -3.32 29.21 -18.80
C VAL A 261 -3.55 29.52 -17.32
N ASN A 262 -2.62 29.10 -16.46
CA ASN A 262 -2.52 29.53 -15.06
C ASN A 262 -1.41 30.58 -14.95
#